data_AF-A0AAU2A128-F1
#
_entry.id   AF-A0AAU2A128-F1
#
_cell.length_a   1.000
_cell.length_b   1.000
_cell.length_c   1.000
_cell.angle_alpha   90.00
_cell.angle_beta   90.00
_cell.angle_gamma   90.00
#
_symmetry.space_group_name_H-M   'P 1'
#
loop_
_entity.id
_entity.type
_entity.pdbx_description
1 polymer ?
#
loop_
_entity_poly.entity_id
_entity_poly.type
_entity_poly.pdbx_seq_one_letter_code
_entity_poly.pdbx_strand_id
1 'polypeptide(L)'
;MRRRSGLLRPLVWLALAFVSLLLLGVTYFVGMFSGGHELDETCASLGQRVDEEYRAEHWREPGQGFPLHNKCNADYDLVPVWVNPGIVVLGVLVVVCVGAGVWSAATTARR
;
A
#
# COMPACT_ATOMS: atom_id res chain seq x y z
N MET A 1 27.42 -28.92 -9.54
CA MET A 1 26.16 -28.19 -9.87
C MET A 1 25.14 -28.07 -8.73
N ARG A 2 25.19 -28.89 -7.65
CA ARG A 2 24.16 -28.92 -6.57
C ARG A 2 24.05 -27.65 -5.68
N ARG A 3 25.11 -26.83 -5.58
CA ARG A 3 25.12 -25.60 -4.75
C ARG A 3 24.33 -24.43 -5.34
N ARG A 4 24.22 -24.29 -6.67
CA ARG A 4 23.52 -23.15 -7.30
C ARG A 4 22.01 -23.19 -7.05
N SER A 5 21.42 -24.39 -7.01
CA SER A 5 19.97 -24.59 -6.83
C SER A 5 19.47 -24.21 -5.43
N GLY A 6 20.31 -24.36 -4.40
CA GLY A 6 19.95 -24.05 -3.00
C GLY A 6 19.83 -22.55 -2.73
N LEU A 7 20.63 -21.72 -3.40
CA LEU A 7 20.60 -20.25 -3.25
C LEU A 7 19.57 -19.55 -4.15
N LEU A 8 19.18 -20.17 -5.27
CA LEU A 8 18.21 -19.56 -6.19
C LEU A 8 16.83 -19.36 -5.54
N ARG A 9 16.38 -20.32 -4.72
CA ARG A 9 15.09 -20.26 -4.03
C ARG A 9 14.95 -19.07 -3.06
N PRO A 10 15.86 -18.86 -2.08
CA PRO A 10 15.77 -17.71 -1.20
C PRO A 10 15.94 -16.38 -1.96
N LEU A 11 16.75 -16.34 -3.02
CA LEU A 11 16.90 -15.13 -3.85
C LEU A 11 15.62 -14.77 -4.61
N VAL A 12 14.89 -15.75 -5.14
CA VAL A 12 13.59 -15.52 -5.80
C VAL A 12 12.57 -14.95 -4.80
N TRP A 13 12.49 -15.52 -3.60
CA TRP A 13 11.60 -15.00 -2.55
C TRP A 13 11.95 -13.57 -2.15
N LEU A 14 13.24 -13.23 -2.01
CA LEU A 14 13.67 -11.87 -1.72
C LEU A 14 13.39 -10.90 -2.88
N ALA A 15 13.57 -11.33 -4.13
CA ALA A 15 13.23 -10.52 -5.29
C ALA A 15 11.71 -10.22 -5.35
N LEU A 16 10.86 -11.22 -5.08
CA LEU A 16 9.41 -11.03 -5.00
C LEU A 16 9.01 -10.11 -3.84
N ALA A 17 9.66 -10.24 -2.68
CA ALA A 17 9.46 -9.34 -1.55
C ALA A 17 9.81 -7.89 -1.93
N PHE A 18 10.94 -7.69 -2.60
CA PHE A 18 11.39 -6.36 -3.03
C PHE A 18 10.44 -5.73 -4.06
N VAL A 19 10.02 -6.49 -5.08
CA VAL A 19 9.03 -6.02 -6.06
C VAL A 19 7.70 -5.68 -5.37
N SER A 20 7.23 -6.54 -4.46
CA SER A 20 5.99 -6.28 -3.70
C SER A 20 6.10 -5.02 -2.84
N LEU A 21 7.27 -4.77 -2.23
CA LEU A 21 7.53 -3.57 -1.44
C LEU A 21 7.55 -2.29 -2.31
N LEU A 22 8.13 -2.35 -3.51
CA LEU A 22 8.09 -1.22 -4.45
C LEU A 22 6.65 -0.91 -4.87
N LEU A 23 5.87 -1.94 -5.23
CA LEU A 23 4.46 -1.79 -5.57
C LEU A 23 3.64 -1.26 -4.39
N LEU A 24 3.96 -1.70 -3.17
CA LEU A 24 3.33 -1.19 -1.95
C LEU A 24 3.60 0.30 -1.80
N GLY A 25 4.86 0.72 -1.96
CA GLY A 25 5.25 2.13 -1.91
C GLY A 25 4.52 2.98 -2.96
N VAL A 26 4.43 2.50 -4.20
CA VAL A 26 3.67 3.17 -5.27
C VAL A 26 2.18 3.25 -4.93
N THR A 27 1.58 2.17 -4.45
CA THR A 27 0.16 2.13 -4.07
C THR A 27 -0.15 3.11 -2.94
N TYR A 28 0.72 3.14 -1.91
CA TYR A 28 0.61 4.07 -0.81
C TYR A 28 0.76 5.52 -1.28
N PHE A 29 1.72 5.79 -2.17
CA PHE A 29 1.92 7.10 -2.77
C PHE A 29 0.67 7.57 -3.54
N VAL A 30 0.07 6.71 -4.36
CA VAL A 30 -1.19 7.02 -5.07
C VAL A 30 -2.31 7.40 -4.09
N GLY A 31 -2.46 6.67 -2.98
CA GLY A 31 -3.45 7.00 -1.96
C GLY A 31 -3.17 8.33 -1.27
N MET A 32 -1.94 8.53 -0.81
CA MET A 32 -1.51 9.73 -0.07
C MET A 32 -1.73 11.01 -0.90
N PHE A 33 -1.51 10.95 -2.21
CA PHE A 33 -1.59 12.11 -3.11
C PHE A 33 -2.90 12.21 -3.92
N SER A 34 -3.92 11.42 -3.56
CA SER A 34 -5.23 11.42 -4.24
C SER A 34 -6.00 12.74 -4.11
N GLY A 35 -5.68 13.59 -3.12
CA GLY A 35 -6.34 14.87 -2.87
C GLY A 35 -5.91 16.04 -3.73
N GLY A 36 -4.86 15.89 -4.53
CA GLY A 36 -4.27 17.00 -5.27
C GLY A 36 -3.63 18.08 -4.39
N HIS A 37 -3.29 19.23 -4.99
CA HIS A 37 -2.77 20.40 -4.29
C HIS A 37 -3.88 21.19 -3.56
N GLU A 38 -5.05 21.27 -4.19
CA GLU A 38 -6.23 21.95 -3.67
C GLU A 38 -7.40 20.98 -3.68
N LEU A 39 -7.80 20.59 -2.48
CA LEU A 39 -8.82 19.56 -2.26
C LEU A 39 -10.19 20.07 -2.77
N ASP A 40 -10.48 21.36 -2.57
CA ASP A 40 -11.69 22.03 -3.07
C ASP A 40 -11.78 21.97 -4.60
N GLU A 41 -10.70 22.33 -5.31
CA GLU A 41 -10.66 22.27 -6.77
C GLU A 41 -10.80 20.82 -7.28
N THR A 42 -10.12 19.87 -6.62
CA THR A 42 -10.16 18.45 -6.98
C THR A 42 -11.56 17.89 -6.82
N CYS A 43 -12.23 18.16 -5.70
CA CYS A 43 -13.61 17.75 -5.45
C CYS A 43 -14.58 18.41 -6.43
N ALA A 44 -14.42 19.72 -6.68
CA ALA A 44 -15.26 20.46 -7.62
C ALA A 44 -15.14 19.92 -9.05
N SER A 45 -13.94 19.50 -9.47
CA SER A 45 -13.71 18.90 -10.79
C SER A 45 -14.46 17.57 -11.00
N LEU A 46 -14.77 16.87 -9.90
CA LEU A 46 -15.55 15.63 -9.87
C LEU A 46 -17.04 15.88 -9.59
N GLY A 47 -17.48 17.14 -9.57
CA GLY A 47 -18.86 17.54 -9.28
C GLY A 47 -19.25 17.38 -7.81
N GLN A 48 -18.28 17.15 -6.93
CA GLN A 48 -18.48 17.05 -5.49
C GLN A 48 -18.20 18.40 -4.82
N ARG A 49 -18.80 18.63 -3.65
CA ARG A 49 -18.48 19.76 -2.79
C ARG A 49 -17.76 19.26 -1.55
N VAL A 50 -16.82 20.06 -1.09
CA VAL A 50 -16.18 19.84 0.20
C VAL A 50 -17.18 20.18 1.30
N ASP A 51 -17.37 19.23 2.21
CA ASP A 51 -18.21 19.38 3.39
C ASP A 51 -17.35 19.79 4.58
N GLU A 52 -17.36 21.09 4.89
CA GLU A 52 -16.55 21.67 5.96
C GLU A 52 -17.06 21.28 7.35
N GLU A 53 -18.36 21.02 7.52
CA GLU A 53 -18.92 20.54 8.78
C GLU A 53 -18.42 19.13 9.06
N TYR A 54 -18.50 18.25 8.06
CA TYR A 54 -17.94 16.89 8.14
C TYR A 54 -16.44 16.92 8.46
N ARG A 55 -15.67 17.79 7.80
CA ARG A 55 -14.22 17.91 8.01
C ARG A 55 -13.86 18.47 9.38
N ALA A 56 -14.64 19.41 9.92
CA ALA A 56 -14.45 19.94 11.25
C ALA A 56 -14.65 18.84 12.31
N GLU A 57 -15.67 17.99 12.13
CA GLU A 57 -15.92 16.83 13.00
C GLU A 57 -14.85 15.73 12.83
N HIS A 58 -14.37 15.52 11.60
CA HIS A 58 -13.47 14.42 11.22
C HIS A 58 -12.05 14.88 10.88
N TRP A 59 -11.56 15.93 11.53
CA TRP A 59 -10.26 16.55 11.22
C TRP A 59 -9.06 15.59 11.31
N ARG A 60 -9.19 14.47 12.03
CA ARG A 60 -8.15 13.44 12.16
C ARG A 60 -8.08 12.47 10.99
N GLU A 61 -9.15 12.34 10.19
CA GLU A 61 -9.20 11.37 9.08
C GLU A 61 -8.08 11.57 8.05
N PRO A 62 -7.76 12.80 7.57
CA PRO A 62 -6.67 13.00 6.60
C PRO A 62 -5.28 12.68 7.15
N GLY A 63 -5.12 12.63 8.48
CA GLY A 63 -3.85 12.32 9.14
C GLY A 63 -3.65 10.83 9.44
N GLN A 64 -4.63 9.97 9.15
CA GLN A 64 -4.50 8.54 9.37
C GLN A 64 -3.60 7.90 8.32
N GLY A 65 -2.59 7.14 8.77
CA GLY A 65 -1.68 6.42 7.87
C GLY A 65 -2.29 5.19 7.20
N PHE A 66 -3.39 4.64 7.74
CA PHE A 66 -4.18 3.56 7.16
C PHE A 66 -5.48 3.36 7.95
N PRO A 67 -6.63 3.07 7.32
CA PRO A 67 -6.88 3.18 5.88
C PRO A 67 -6.68 4.62 5.38
N LEU A 68 -6.18 4.76 4.16
CA LEU A 68 -6.01 6.06 3.55
C LEU A 68 -7.39 6.57 3.13
N HIS A 69 -7.68 7.80 3.53
CA HIS A 69 -8.91 8.51 3.21
C HIS A 69 -8.58 9.94 2.82
N ASN A 70 -9.25 10.42 1.78
CA ASN A 70 -9.20 11.82 1.38
C ASN A 70 -10.57 12.25 0.87
N LYS A 71 -11.49 12.40 1.83
CA LYS A 71 -12.90 12.60 1.57
C LYS A 71 -13.22 14.04 1.20
N CYS A 72 -14.04 14.21 0.16
CA CYS A 72 -14.73 15.45 -0.14
C CYS A 72 -15.90 15.66 0.84
N ASN A 73 -16.67 14.59 1.08
CA ASN A 73 -17.82 14.55 1.98
C ASN A 73 -17.97 13.13 2.54
N ALA A 74 -18.99 12.90 3.37
CA ALA A 74 -19.21 11.59 4.00
C ALA A 74 -19.30 10.42 3.01
N ASP A 75 -19.79 10.68 1.80
CA ASP A 75 -20.10 9.67 0.78
C ASP A 75 -19.03 9.53 -0.31
N TYR A 76 -18.15 10.52 -0.47
CA TYR A 76 -17.19 10.56 -1.57
C TYR A 76 -15.74 10.68 -1.10
N ASP A 77 -14.96 9.63 -1.39
CA ASP A 77 -13.53 9.54 -1.12
C ASP A 77 -12.73 9.66 -2.42
N LEU A 78 -11.72 10.53 -2.43
CA LEU A 78 -10.79 10.67 -3.55
C LEU A 78 -9.81 9.49 -3.63
N VAL A 79 -9.59 8.77 -2.53
CA VAL A 79 -8.74 7.58 -2.53
C VAL A 79 -9.41 6.48 -3.36
N PRO A 80 -8.77 5.98 -4.43
CA PRO A 80 -9.36 4.93 -5.24
C PRO A 80 -9.65 3.67 -4.41
N VAL A 81 -10.81 3.06 -4.65
CA VAL A 81 -11.32 1.90 -3.88
C VAL A 81 -10.34 0.72 -3.80
N TRP A 82 -9.42 0.59 -4.76
CA TRP A 82 -8.43 -0.48 -4.81
C TRP A 82 -7.18 -0.21 -3.97
N VAL A 83 -6.91 1.02 -3.53
CA VAL A 83 -5.67 1.39 -2.84
C VAL A 83 -5.57 0.71 -1.49
N ASN A 84 -6.59 0.82 -0.63
CA ASN A 84 -6.57 0.22 0.71
C ASN A 84 -6.48 -1.32 0.66
N PRO A 85 -7.29 -2.03 -0.13
CA PRO A 85 -7.11 -3.47 -0.35
C PRO A 85 -5.73 -3.81 -0.94
N GLY A 86 -5.24 -2.99 -1.87
CA GLY A 86 -3.91 -3.15 -2.49
C GLY A 86 -2.78 -3.08 -1.47
N ILE A 87 -2.81 -2.11 -0.56
CA ILE A 87 -1.85 -1.98 0.55
C ILE A 87 -1.84 -3.25 1.41
N VAL A 88 -3.02 -3.77 1.76
CA VAL A 88 -3.14 -4.99 2.56
C VAL A 88 -2.54 -6.19 1.83
N VAL A 89 -2.94 -6.43 0.58
CA VAL A 89 -2.46 -7.57 -0.21
C VAL A 89 -0.95 -7.51 -0.42
N LEU A 90 -0.42 -6.35 -0.80
CA LEU A 90 1.02 -6.16 -1.03
C LEU A 90 1.82 -6.28 0.28
N GLY A 91 1.31 -5.73 1.38
CA GLY A 91 1.91 -5.89 2.71
C GLY A 91 1.99 -7.37 3.13
N VAL A 92 0.91 -8.14 2.93
CA VAL A 92 0.90 -9.58 3.19
C VAL A 92 1.92 -10.31 2.29
N LEU A 93 1.98 -9.96 1.00
CA LEU A 93 2.95 -10.57 0.08
C LEU A 93 4.40 -10.31 0.51
N VAL A 94 4.73 -9.10 0.98
CA VAL A 94 6.06 -8.80 1.53
C VAL A 94 6.36 -9.74 2.71
N VAL A 95 5.46 -9.84 3.69
CA VAL A 95 5.65 -10.69 4.88
C VAL A 95 5.82 -12.16 4.50
N VAL A 96 4.97 -12.67 3.61
CA VAL A 96 5.02 -14.07 3.15
C VAL A 96 6.30 -14.36 2.40
N CYS A 97 6.70 -13.48 1.46
CA CYS A 97 7.92 -13.68 0.67
C CYS A 97 9.18 -13.61 1.53
N VAL A 98 9.27 -12.65 2.46
CA VAL A 98 10.40 -12.58 3.41
C VAL A 98 10.45 -13.84 4.28
N GLY A 99 9.30 -14.26 4.85
CA GLY A 99 9.22 -15.47 5.66
C GLY A 99 9.63 -16.73 4.90
N ALA A 100 9.14 -16.89 3.66
CA ALA A 100 9.50 -18.01 2.80
C ALA A 100 10.98 -17.99 2.39
N GLY A 101 11.54 -16.80 2.17
CA GLY A 101 12.97 -16.60 1.90
C GLY A 101 13.85 -17.02 3.07
N VAL A 102 13.53 -16.56 4.29
CA VAL A 102 14.22 -16.94 5.54
C VAL A 102 14.12 -18.44 5.79
N TRP A 103 12.92 -19.02 5.63
CA TRP A 103 12.71 -20.46 5.78
C TRP A 103 13.53 -21.27 4.77
N SER A 104 13.55 -20.85 3.51
CA SER A 104 14.32 -21.50 2.45
C SER A 104 15.83 -21.43 2.72
N ALA A 105 16.32 -20.29 3.21
CA ALA A 105 17.72 -20.13 3.60
C ALA A 105 18.08 -21.01 4.80
N ALA A 106 17.27 -21.00 5.86
CA ALA A 106 17.48 -21.80 7.06
C ALA A 106 17.49 -23.30 6.78
N THR A 107 16.57 -23.78 5.93
CA THR A 107 16.53 -25.20 5.53
C THR A 107 17.68 -25.61 4.62
N THR A 108 18.24 -24.68 3.84
CA THR A 108 19.44 -24.93 3.03
C THR A 108 20.70 -24.92 3.88
N ALA A 109 20.78 -24.08 4.91
CA ALA A 109 21.92 -24.02 5.82
C ALA A 109 22.00 -25.21 6.80
N ARG A 110 20.86 -25.87 7.06
CA ARG A 110 20.77 -27.07 7.91
C ARG A 110 21.07 -28.39 7.17
N ARG A 111 21.29 -28.34 5.85
CA ARG A 111 21.58 -29.51 4.99
C ARG A 111 23.04 -29.52 4.56
#